data_AF-A0A7S0RT34-F1
#
_entry.id   AF-A0A7S0RT34-F1
#
_cell.length_a   1.000
_cell.length_b   1.000
_cell.length_c   1.000
_cell.angle_alpha   90.00
_cell.angle_beta   90.00
_cell.angle_gamma   90.00
#
_symmetry.space_group_name_H-M   'P 1'
#
loop_
_entity.id
_entity.type
_entity.pdbx_description
1 polymer ?
#
loop_
_entity_poly.entity_id
_entity_poly.type
_entity_poly.pdbx_seq_one_letter_code
_entity_poly.pdbx_strand_id
1 'polypeptide(L)'
;RRPQVNARSTGKGLSALHMACRAAHPAVVEVLITAGADIRIKDCSGHTPLDVAEETGAQIAGAEQRAEERQHIRMLLQRRYERLLQQNRVWWQQMLQERRERRPGHCNI
;
A
#
# COMPACT_ATOMS: atom_id res chain seq x y z
N ARG A 1 -2.87 22.65 2.71
CA ARG A 1 -2.20 22.27 1.43
C ARG A 1 -1.76 20.82 1.56
N ARG A 2 -2.26 19.88 0.74
CA ARG A 2 -1.80 18.47 0.78
C ARG A 2 -0.43 18.39 0.10
N PRO A 3 0.63 17.91 0.78
CA PRO A 3 1.92 17.71 0.12
C PRO A 3 1.76 16.73 -1.05
N GLN A 4 2.43 16.97 -2.17
CA GLN A 4 2.40 16.07 -3.34
C GLN A 4 3.24 14.81 -3.07
N VAL A 5 2.77 14.00 -2.12
CA VAL A 5 3.45 12.77 -1.63
C VAL A 5 3.49 11.65 -2.67
N ASN A 6 2.65 11.76 -3.70
CA ASN A 6 2.47 10.77 -4.76
C ASN A 6 3.20 11.14 -6.07
N ALA A 7 4.06 12.17 -6.06
CA ALA A 7 4.81 12.58 -7.24
C ALA A 7 5.65 11.41 -7.78
N ARG A 8 5.61 11.21 -9.11
CA ARG A 8 6.30 10.12 -9.82
C ARG A 8 7.49 10.67 -10.58
N SER A 9 8.62 9.96 -10.52
CA SER A 9 9.81 10.27 -11.31
C SER A 9 9.56 10.02 -12.80
N THR A 10 10.07 10.89 -13.67
CA THR A 10 9.90 10.83 -15.12
C THR A 10 10.58 9.62 -15.78
N GLY A 11 11.65 9.10 -15.20
CA GLY A 11 12.41 7.99 -15.80
C GLY A 11 11.82 6.61 -15.52
N LYS A 12 11.44 6.34 -14.26
CA LYS A 12 11.00 5.00 -13.81
C LYS A 12 9.59 4.98 -13.21
N GLY A 13 8.92 6.12 -13.14
CA GLY A 13 7.60 6.24 -12.50
C GLY A 13 7.62 6.04 -10.98
N LEU A 14 8.81 6.01 -10.37
CA LEU A 14 9.00 5.78 -8.94
C LEU A 14 8.46 6.95 -8.13
N SER A 15 7.67 6.64 -7.12
CA SER A 15 7.21 7.63 -6.14
C SER A 15 8.20 7.79 -4.98
N ALA A 16 8.00 8.83 -4.16
CA ALA A 16 8.75 9.01 -2.92
C ALA A 16 8.74 7.74 -2.04
N LEU A 17 7.62 7.01 -2.01
CA LEU A 17 7.50 5.76 -1.25
C LEU A 17 8.37 4.64 -1.84
N HIS A 18 8.47 4.53 -3.17
CA HIS A 18 9.35 3.54 -3.81
C HIS A 18 10.82 3.80 -3.48
N MET A 19 11.24 5.07 -3.47
CA MET A 19 12.61 5.45 -3.12
C MET A 19 12.94 5.13 -1.66
N ALA A 20 12.01 5.37 -0.73
CA ALA A 20 12.17 5.03 0.68
C ALA A 20 12.27 3.50 0.89
N CYS A 21 11.48 2.72 0.14
CA CYS A 21 11.54 1.26 0.15
C CYS A 21 12.87 0.73 -0.40
N ARG A 22 13.34 1.30 -1.51
CA ARG A 22 14.64 0.96 -2.12
C ARG A 22 15.82 1.26 -1.20
N ALA A 23 15.71 2.32 -0.38
CA ALA A 23 16.74 2.70 0.59
C ALA A 23 16.70 1.90 1.90
N ALA A 24 15.64 1.10 2.13
CA ALA A 24 15.38 0.37 3.37
C ALA A 24 15.31 1.28 4.62
N HIS A 25 14.62 2.43 4.52
CA HIS A 25 14.49 3.37 5.64
C HIS A 25 13.06 3.40 6.23
N PRO A 26 12.76 2.61 7.28
CA PRO A 26 11.41 2.51 7.85
C PRO A 26 10.87 3.83 8.39
N ALA A 27 11.71 4.66 9.00
CA ALA A 27 11.31 5.97 9.52
C ALA A 27 10.78 6.91 8.41
N VAL A 28 11.43 6.89 7.23
CA VAL A 28 10.99 7.70 6.08
C VAL A 28 9.68 7.16 5.52
N VAL A 29 9.53 5.83 5.46
CA VAL A 29 8.27 5.18 5.05
C VAL A 29 7.12 5.58 5.98
N GLU A 30 7.34 5.59 7.30
CA GLU A 30 6.33 5.98 8.28
C GLU A 30 5.88 7.44 8.13
N VAL A 31 6.82 8.35 7.89
CA VAL A 31 6.51 9.77 7.64
C VAL A 31 5.71 9.93 6.36
N LEU A 32 6.09 9.25 5.28
CA LEU A 32 5.38 9.32 4.00
C LEU A 32 3.97 8.72 4.10
N ILE A 33 3.83 7.60 4.80
CA ILE A 33 2.55 6.99 5.17
C ILE A 33 1.69 8.02 5.93
N THR A 34 2.23 8.62 6.98
CA THR A 34 1.52 9.61 7.81
C THR A 34 1.12 10.85 6.99
N ALA A 35 1.96 11.24 6.04
CA ALA A 35 1.69 12.34 5.11
C ALA A 35 0.61 12.03 4.06
N GLY A 36 0.06 10.80 4.04
CA GLY A 36 -1.02 10.41 3.15
C GLY A 36 -0.54 9.81 1.82
N ALA A 37 0.70 9.33 1.74
CA ALA A 37 1.20 8.67 0.54
C ALA A 37 0.36 7.43 0.18
N ASP A 38 0.09 7.27 -1.11
CA ASP A 38 -0.60 6.10 -1.63
C ASP A 38 0.37 4.93 -1.74
N ILE A 39 0.11 3.91 -0.92
CA ILE A 39 0.87 2.65 -0.92
C ILE A 39 0.55 1.76 -2.13
N ARG A 40 -0.47 2.12 -2.93
CA ARG A 40 -0.94 1.36 -4.11
C ARG A 40 -0.37 1.89 -5.43
N ILE A 41 0.45 2.94 -5.38
CA ILE A 41 1.06 3.51 -6.59
C ILE A 41 1.95 2.46 -7.21
N LYS A 42 1.77 2.23 -8.51
CA LYS A 42 2.66 1.39 -9.29
C LYS A 42 3.68 2.25 -10.02
N ASP A 43 4.91 1.77 -10.10
CA ASP A 43 5.94 2.36 -10.95
C ASP A 43 5.67 2.04 -12.44
N CYS A 44 6.61 2.38 -13.33
CA CYS A 44 6.48 2.07 -14.76
C CYS A 44 6.60 0.57 -15.07
N SER A 45 7.20 -0.22 -14.17
CA SER A 45 7.31 -1.67 -14.28
C SER A 45 6.07 -2.40 -13.75
N GLY A 46 5.13 -1.67 -13.15
CA GLY A 46 3.94 -2.24 -12.52
C GLY A 46 4.18 -2.72 -11.08
N HIS A 47 5.37 -2.48 -10.52
CA HIS A 47 5.73 -2.83 -9.16
C HIS A 47 5.15 -1.82 -8.18
N THR A 48 4.62 -2.32 -7.08
CA THR A 48 4.21 -1.51 -5.94
C THR A 48 5.43 -1.19 -5.06
N PRO A 49 5.32 -0.26 -4.10
CA PRO A 49 6.42 0.06 -3.19
C PRO A 49 6.84 -1.15 -2.36
N LEU A 50 5.89 -2.05 -2.06
CA LEU A 50 6.16 -3.31 -1.38
C LEU A 50 6.98 -4.27 -2.26
N ASP A 51 6.60 -4.41 -3.53
CA ASP A 51 7.32 -5.26 -4.49
C ASP A 51 8.76 -4.74 -4.68
N VAL A 52 8.94 -3.41 -4.78
CA VAL A 52 10.26 -2.81 -4.85
C VAL A 52 11.06 -3.07 -3.56
N ALA A 53 10.45 -3.01 -2.37
CA ALA A 53 11.15 -3.32 -1.12
C ALA A 53 11.72 -4.75 -1.09
N GLU A 54 10.99 -5.71 -1.68
CA GLU A 54 11.40 -7.11 -1.79
C GLU A 54 12.45 -7.33 -2.90
N GLU A 55 12.20 -6.78 -4.09
CA GLU A 55 13.06 -6.91 -5.26
C GLU A 55 14.45 -6.31 -5.01
N THR A 56 14.51 -5.15 -4.34
CA THR A 56 15.79 -4.49 -4.06
C THR A 56 16.66 -5.31 -3.11
N GLY A 57 16.04 -6.06 -2.19
CA GLY A 57 16.76 -6.96 -1.28
C GLY A 57 17.43 -8.12 -2.00
N ALA A 58 16.86 -8.57 -3.11
CA ALA A 58 17.44 -9.61 -3.97
C ALA A 58 18.49 -9.06 -4.95
N GLN A 59 18.32 -7.82 -5.41
CA GLN A 59 19.21 -7.20 -6.42
C GLN A 59 20.50 -6.60 -5.85
N ILE A 60 20.52 -6.16 -4.59
CA ILE A 60 21.72 -5.56 -3.99
C ILE A 60 22.45 -6.62 -3.15
N ALA A 61 23.45 -7.27 -3.76
CA ALA A 61 24.41 -8.08 -3.03
C ALA A 61 25.09 -7.23 -1.94
N GLY A 62 24.86 -7.55 -0.65
CA GLY A 62 25.36 -6.79 0.51
C GLY A 62 24.30 -6.04 1.31
N ALA A 63 23.04 -6.03 0.87
CA ALA A 63 21.96 -5.40 1.64
C ALA A 63 21.44 -6.29 2.79
N GLU A 64 21.97 -7.51 2.99
CA GLU A 64 21.55 -8.48 4.02
C GLU A 64 21.48 -7.87 5.44
N GLN A 65 22.38 -6.94 5.75
CA GLN A 65 22.45 -6.24 7.04
C GLN A 65 21.18 -5.42 7.38
N ARG A 66 20.34 -5.11 6.38
CA ARG A 66 19.07 -4.40 6.58
C ARG A 66 17.83 -5.30 6.45
N ALA A 67 18.00 -6.62 6.58
CA ALA A 67 16.88 -7.55 6.48
C ALA A 67 15.78 -7.26 7.52
N GLU A 68 16.16 -6.89 8.74
CA GLU A 68 15.23 -6.52 9.81
C GLU A 68 14.47 -5.21 9.50
N GLU A 69 15.18 -4.21 8.97
CA GLU A 69 14.58 -2.94 8.55
C GLU A 69 13.58 -3.15 7.39
N ARG A 70 13.88 -4.10 6.49
CA ARG A 70 12.95 -4.52 5.43
C ARG A 70 11.70 -5.20 5.98
N GLN A 71 11.83 -6.06 6.99
CA GLN A 71 10.67 -6.66 7.67
C GLN A 71 9.80 -5.59 8.34
N HIS A 72 10.42 -4.57 8.92
CA HIS A 72 9.71 -3.43 9.50
C HIS A 72 8.93 -2.64 8.45
N ILE A 73 9.55 -2.33 7.29
CA ILE A 73 8.87 -1.66 6.16
C ILE A 73 7.72 -2.52 5.64
N ARG A 74 7.94 -3.82 5.47
CA ARG A 74 6.90 -4.80 5.08
C ARG A 74 5.73 -4.73 6.05
N MET A 75 6.00 -4.77 7.36
CA MET A 75 4.97 -4.70 8.40
C MET A 75 4.18 -3.38 8.32
N LEU A 76 4.86 -2.23 8.18
CA LEU A 76 4.22 -0.91 8.10
C LEU A 76 3.31 -0.78 6.87
N LEU A 77 3.78 -1.22 5.70
CA LEU A 77 3.01 -1.19 4.47
C LEU A 77 1.83 -2.16 4.52
N GLN A 78 2.06 -3.39 4.99
CA GLN A 78 1.04 -4.41 5.14
C GLN A 78 -0.08 -3.97 6.09
N ARG A 79 0.28 -3.43 7.27
CA ARG A 79 -0.68 -2.96 8.27
C ARG A 79 -1.56 -1.82 7.74
N ARG A 80 -1.02 -0.97 6.87
CA ARG A 80 -1.82 0.07 6.20
C ARG A 80 -2.69 -0.48 5.08
N TYR A 81 -2.19 -1.45 4.31
CA TYR A 81 -2.98 -2.16 3.30
C TYR A 81 -4.18 -2.87 3.94
N GLU A 82 -3.94 -3.57 5.06
CA GLU A 82 -4.98 -4.20 5.86
C GLU A 82 -5.96 -3.20 6.45
N ARG A 83 -5.50 -2.03 6.90
CA ARG A 83 -6.39 -0.98 7.42
C ARG A 83 -7.28 -0.40 6.32
N LEU A 84 -6.76 -0.23 5.10
CA LEU A 84 -7.53 0.17 3.93
C LEU A 84 -8.54 -0.92 3.53
N LEU A 85 -8.18 -2.20 3.62
CA LEU A 85 -9.10 -3.31 3.38
C LEU A 85 -10.15 -3.46 4.50
N GLN A 86 -9.78 -3.21 5.76
CA GLN A 86 -10.66 -3.27 6.92
C GLN A 86 -11.69 -2.15 6.94
N GLN A 87 -11.32 -0.93 6.53
CA GLN A 87 -12.29 0.17 6.34
C GLN A 87 -13.37 -0.19 5.31
N ASN A 88 -13.04 -1.05 4.35
CA ASN A 88 -14.00 -1.57 3.38
C ASN A 88 -14.72 -2.84 3.85
N ARG A 89 -14.30 -3.48 4.95
CA ARG A 89 -14.79 -4.79 5.41
C ARG A 89 -16.22 -4.72 5.96
N VAL A 90 -16.57 -3.63 6.64
CA VAL A 90 -17.94 -3.37 7.12
C VAL A 90 -18.86 -3.11 5.93
N TRP A 91 -18.35 -2.36 4.95
CA TRP A 91 -19.04 -2.06 3.69
C TRP A 91 -19.25 -3.31 2.83
N TRP A 92 -18.26 -4.22 2.75
CA TRP A 92 -18.36 -5.49 2.04
C TRP A 92 -19.27 -6.51 2.74
N GLN A 93 -19.23 -6.58 4.07
CA GLN A 93 -20.16 -7.42 4.82
C GLN A 93 -21.59 -6.90 4.69
N GLN A 94 -21.80 -5.59 4.76
CA GLN A 94 -23.11 -4.97 4.57
C GLN A 94 -23.62 -5.09 3.13
N MET A 95 -22.77 -4.92 2.10
CA MET A 95 -23.09 -5.20 0.69
C MET A 95 -23.48 -6.67 0.45
N LEU A 96 -22.76 -7.62 1.06
CA LEU A 96 -23.08 -9.05 0.98
C LEU A 96 -24.39 -9.37 1.70
N GLN A 97 -24.69 -8.67 2.79
CA GLN A 97 -25.98 -8.74 3.50
C GLN A 97 -27.14 -8.20 2.64
N GLU A 98 -26.96 -7.02 2.03
CA GLU A 98 -27.95 -6.34 1.18
C GLU A 98 -28.23 -7.10 -0.13
N ARG A 99 -27.22 -7.79 -0.71
CA ARG A 99 -27.44 -8.72 -1.85
C ARG A 99 -28.26 -9.95 -1.46
N ARG A 100 -28.23 -10.35 -0.18
CA ARG A 100 -29.07 -11.44 0.36
C ARG A 100 -30.49 -10.97 0.69
N GLU A 101 -30.68 -9.67 0.94
CA GLU A 101 -31.96 -9.05 1.31
C GLU A 101 -32.73 -8.43 0.13
N ARG A 102 -32.15 -8.31 -1.07
CA ARG A 102 -32.92 -8.08 -2.31
C ARG A 102 -33.63 -9.36 -2.76
N ARG A 103 -34.58 -9.86 -1.97
CA ARG A 103 -35.70 -10.66 -2.51
C ARG A 103 -36.71 -9.66 -3.09
N PRO A 104 -37.00 -9.64 -4.40
CA PRO A 104 -38.15 -8.91 -4.90
C PRO A 104 -39.38 -9.70 -4.48
N GLY A 105 -40.23 -9.15 -3.61
CA GLY A 105 -41.45 -9.84 -3.24
C GLY A 105 -42.09 -9.39 -1.94
N HIS A 106 -42.33 -8.08 -1.79
CA HIS A 106 -43.45 -7.62 -0.96
C HIS A 106 -44.22 -6.59 -1.77
N CYS A 107 -45.08 -7.08 -2.67
CA CYS A 107 -46.30 -6.35 -2.99
C CYS A 107 -47.17 -6.42 -1.73
N ASN A 108 -47.27 -5.29 -1.02
CA ASN A 108 -48.33 -5.11 -0.04
C ASN A 108 -49.57 -4.61 -0.81
N ILE A 109 -50.64 -5.41 -0.67
CA ILE A 109 -52.08 -5.15 -0.84
C ILE A 109 -52.52 -3.77 -1.34
#